data_AF-A0A4Q5QS80-F1
#
_entry.id   AF-A0A4Q5QS80-F1
#
_cell.length_a   1.000
_cell.length_b   1.000
_cell.length_c   1.000
_cell.angle_alpha   90.00
_cell.angle_beta   90.00
_cell.angle_gamma   90.00
#
_symmetry.space_group_name_H-M   'P 1'
#
loop_
_entity.id
_entity.type
_entity.pdbx_description
1 polymer ?
#
loop_
_entity_poly.entity_id
_entity_poly.type
_entity_poly.pdbx_seq_one_letter_code
_entity_poly.pdbx_strand_id
1 'polypeptide(L)'
;MKKQLLALLLAAGTGPAARAQTGALPVAGPCPYDYPPNSRPACVGGHTDRLLPIVYGRPAPQAIRQARQGKVVLRGCLVSGCDPRYYCPVHRKDL
;
A
#
# COMPACT_ATOMS: atom_id res chain seq x y z
N MET A 1 -6.71 -53.72 -10.12
CA MET A 1 -6.63 -53.92 -8.66
C MET A 1 -5.25 -53.50 -8.17
N LYS A 2 -5.19 -52.87 -6.98
CA LYS A 2 -4.00 -52.47 -6.18
C LYS A 2 -3.21 -51.27 -6.73
N LYS A 3 -3.45 -50.04 -6.26
CA LYS A 3 -2.99 -49.41 -4.99
C LYS A 3 -1.46 -49.43 -4.85
N GLN A 4 -0.83 -48.25 -4.90
CA GLN A 4 -0.10 -47.55 -3.81
C GLN A 4 0.56 -46.30 -4.41
N LEU A 5 0.07 -45.08 -4.13
CA LEU A 5 0.49 -44.19 -3.03
C LEU A 5 2.00 -43.98 -2.93
N LEU A 6 2.47 -42.79 -3.33
CA LEU A 6 3.54 -42.09 -2.63
C LEU A 6 3.35 -40.57 -2.82
N ALA A 7 3.01 -39.90 -1.72
CA ALA A 7 3.04 -38.46 -1.57
C ALA A 7 4.22 -38.12 -0.66
N LEU A 8 5.12 -37.24 -1.12
CA LEU A 8 6.13 -36.54 -0.32
C LEU A 8 6.45 -35.23 -1.08
N LEU A 9 6.00 -34.05 -0.64
CA LEU A 9 6.44 -33.23 0.49
C LEU A 9 7.56 -32.24 0.11
N LEU A 10 7.30 -30.96 0.45
CA LEU A 10 8.27 -29.90 0.82
C LEU A 10 9.00 -29.22 -0.36
N ALA A 11 9.21 -27.90 -0.42
CA ALA A 11 8.92 -26.80 0.48
C ALA A 11 8.93 -25.48 -0.32
N ALA A 12 8.22 -24.49 0.23
CA ALA A 12 8.26 -23.10 -0.17
C ALA A 12 9.69 -22.51 -0.10
N GLY A 13 9.99 -21.58 -1.01
CA GLY A 13 11.22 -20.80 -1.02
C GLY A 13 10.95 -19.37 -1.47
N THR A 14 10.04 -18.68 -0.77
CA THR A 14 9.86 -17.24 -0.86
C THR A 14 11.06 -16.54 -0.21
N GLY A 15 11.98 -16.02 -1.02
CA GLY A 15 13.01 -15.10 -0.52
C GLY A 15 12.38 -13.71 -0.30
N PRO A 16 12.55 -13.07 0.87
CA PRO A 16 12.13 -11.70 1.06
C PRO A 16 13.11 -10.77 0.34
N ALA A 17 12.61 -10.02 -0.65
CA ALA A 17 13.32 -8.87 -1.19
C ALA A 17 13.45 -7.82 -0.07
N ALA A 18 14.67 -7.71 0.46
CA ALA A 18 15.01 -6.84 1.56
C ALA A 18 14.86 -5.35 1.17
N ARG A 19 13.93 -4.69 1.86
CA ARG A 19 13.99 -3.32 2.42
C ARG A 19 14.82 -2.26 1.68
N ALA A 20 14.12 -1.37 0.97
CA ALA A 20 14.55 0.03 0.84
C ALA A 20 14.00 0.82 2.04
N GLN A 21 14.83 1.10 3.03
CA GLN A 21 14.50 2.02 4.13
C GLN A 21 15.19 3.36 3.85
N THR A 22 14.45 4.32 3.28
CA THR A 22 14.91 5.71 3.12
C THR A 22 14.31 6.59 4.21
N GLY A 23 15.13 6.91 5.21
CA GLY A 23 15.25 8.27 5.77
C GLY A 23 14.05 8.91 6.45
N ALA A 24 13.16 8.16 7.07
CA ALA A 24 12.02 8.75 7.78
C ALA A 24 12.12 8.56 9.29
N LEU A 25 11.84 9.61 10.05
CA LEU A 25 11.88 9.62 11.52
C LEU A 25 11.08 8.42 12.10
N PRO A 26 11.64 7.70 13.09
CA PRO A 26 10.97 6.55 13.68
C PRO A 26 9.70 7.03 14.41
N VAL A 27 8.56 6.54 13.96
CA VAL A 27 7.27 6.77 14.62
C VAL A 27 7.21 5.84 15.84
N ALA A 28 6.75 6.34 16.99
CA ALA A 28 6.63 5.55 18.21
C ALA A 28 5.47 4.53 18.06
N GLY A 29 5.77 3.33 17.57
CA GLY A 29 4.82 2.23 17.40
C GLY A 29 4.70 1.74 15.95
N PRO A 30 3.96 0.65 15.72
CA PRO A 30 3.72 0.13 14.37
C PRO A 30 2.95 1.16 13.53
N CYS A 31 3.39 1.36 12.30
CA CYS A 31 2.76 2.32 11.40
C CYS A 31 1.37 1.84 10.95
N PRO A 32 0.28 2.58 11.21
CA PRO A 32 -1.07 2.19 10.77
C PRO A 32 -1.25 2.14 9.24
N TYR A 33 -0.33 2.73 8.48
CA TYR A 33 -0.38 2.80 7.01
C TYR A 33 0.64 1.88 6.34
N ASP A 34 1.21 0.95 7.11
CA ASP A 34 2.03 -0.12 6.58
C ASP A 34 1.13 -1.28 6.14
N TYR A 35 1.16 -1.56 4.84
CA TYR A 35 0.30 -2.54 4.20
C TYR A 35 1.15 -3.70 3.69
N PRO A 36 0.77 -4.97 3.98
CA PRO A 36 1.45 -6.12 3.41
C PRO A 36 1.58 -6.02 1.88
N PRO A 37 2.66 -6.55 1.29
CA PRO A 37 2.80 -6.60 -0.15
C PRO A 37 1.57 -7.21 -0.83
N ASN A 38 1.13 -6.64 -1.94
CA ASN A 38 -0.06 -7.04 -2.70
C ASN A 38 -1.40 -6.93 -1.94
N SER A 39 -1.43 -6.28 -0.77
CA SER A 39 -2.67 -5.94 -0.09
C SER A 39 -3.10 -4.52 -0.40
N ARG A 40 -4.41 -4.28 -0.41
CA ARG A 40 -5.01 -2.95 -0.45
C ARG A 40 -5.72 -2.69 0.87
N PRO A 41 -5.65 -1.47 1.41
CA PRO A 41 -6.46 -1.13 2.58
C PRO A 41 -7.95 -1.25 2.28
N ALA A 42 -8.73 -1.41 3.34
CA ALA A 42 -10.15 -1.12 3.34
C ALA A 42 -10.37 0.18 4.12
N CYS A 43 -11.20 1.08 3.60
CA CYS A 43 -11.63 2.25 4.38
C CYS A 43 -12.59 1.85 5.51
N VAL A 44 -12.97 2.81 6.36
CA VAL A 44 -13.91 2.60 7.48
C VAL A 44 -15.26 2.00 7.09
N GLY A 45 -15.69 2.15 5.83
CA GLY A 45 -16.90 1.51 5.30
C GLY A 45 -16.62 0.28 4.42
N GLY A 46 -15.43 -0.32 4.52
CA GLY A 46 -15.09 -1.56 3.83
C GLY A 46 -14.71 -1.42 2.35
N HIS A 47 -14.71 -0.22 1.77
CA HIS A 47 -14.34 -0.03 0.35
C HIS A 47 -12.85 -0.29 0.11
N THR A 48 -12.56 -1.09 -0.93
CA THR A 48 -11.21 -1.44 -1.41
C THR A 48 -11.00 -1.10 -2.90
N ASP A 49 -12.09 -0.86 -3.63
CA ASP A 49 -12.15 -0.65 -5.08
C ASP A 49 -12.00 0.83 -5.48
N ARG A 50 -12.47 1.75 -4.63
CA ARG A 50 -12.53 3.19 -4.91
C ARG A 50 -11.45 4.02 -4.20
N LEU A 51 -10.39 3.39 -3.73
CA LEU A 51 -9.30 4.11 -3.07
C LEU A 51 -8.35 4.74 -4.09
N LEU A 52 -8.06 6.02 -3.90
CA LEU A 52 -7.14 6.78 -4.75
C LEU A 52 -5.77 6.82 -4.10
N PRO A 53 -4.67 6.54 -4.82
CA PRO A 53 -3.33 6.69 -4.28
C PRO A 53 -3.01 8.17 -4.00
N ILE A 54 -2.23 8.42 -2.96
CA ILE A 54 -1.73 9.75 -2.61
C ILE A 54 -0.33 9.94 -3.19
N VAL A 55 -0.11 11.08 -3.82
CA VAL A 55 1.20 11.55 -4.29
C VAL A 55 1.61 12.74 -3.43
N TYR A 56 2.75 12.60 -2.76
CA TYR A 56 3.35 13.64 -1.92
C TYR A 56 4.48 14.38 -2.65
N GLY A 57 4.86 15.52 -2.08
CA GLY A 57 5.96 16.36 -2.53
C GLY A 57 5.60 17.24 -3.72
N ARG A 58 6.62 17.69 -4.45
CA ARG A 58 6.42 18.48 -5.67
C ARG A 58 5.92 17.58 -6.79
N PRO A 59 4.69 17.76 -7.29
CA PRO A 59 4.13 16.85 -8.28
C PRO A 59 4.76 17.08 -9.66
N ALA A 60 5.07 15.99 -10.35
CA ALA A 60 5.40 16.04 -11.77
C ALA A 60 4.16 16.43 -12.60
N PRO A 61 4.33 16.99 -13.83
CA PRO A 61 3.21 17.36 -14.69
C PRO A 61 2.20 16.22 -14.94
N GLN A 62 2.67 14.97 -15.00
CA GLN A 62 1.80 13.80 -15.14
C GLN A 62 0.89 13.59 -13.92
N ALA A 63 1.43 13.72 -12.70
CA ALA A 63 0.65 13.59 -11.46
C ALA A 63 -0.41 14.69 -11.37
N ILE A 64 -0.10 15.91 -11.81
CA ILE A 64 -1.08 17.02 -11.90
C ILE A 64 -2.23 16.65 -12.85
N ARG A 65 -1.93 16.10 -14.04
CA ARG A 65 -2.98 15.64 -14.98
C ARG A 65 -3.82 14.52 -14.40
N GLN A 66 -3.20 13.54 -13.74
CA GLN A 66 -3.90 12.43 -13.09
C GLN A 66 -4.81 12.91 -11.96
N ALA A 67 -4.36 13.90 -11.17
CA ALA A 67 -5.15 14.49 -10.09
C ALA A 67 -6.39 15.20 -10.64
N ARG A 68 -6.25 15.98 -11.72
CA ARG A 68 -7.39 16.60 -12.42
C ARG A 68 -8.39 15.58 -12.99
N GLN A 69 -7.92 14.39 -13.33
CA GLN A 69 -8.74 13.26 -13.77
C GLN A 69 -9.32 12.43 -12.61
N GLY A 70 -9.05 12.79 -11.36
CA GLY A 70 -9.52 12.05 -10.18
C GLY A 70 -8.84 10.69 -9.97
N LYS A 71 -7.65 10.47 -10.56
CA LYS A 71 -6.92 9.18 -10.48
C LYS A 71 -5.96 9.09 -9.29
N VAL A 72 -5.50 10.23 -8.79
CA VAL A 72 -4.58 10.35 -7.65
C VAL A 72 -4.97 11.56 -6.81
N VAL A 73 -4.54 11.61 -5.56
CA VAL A 73 -4.69 12.79 -4.69
C VAL A 73 -3.33 13.40 -4.45
N LEU A 74 -3.19 14.71 -4.66
CA LEU A 74 -1.95 15.42 -4.32
C LEU A 74 -2.03 15.90 -2.86
N ARG A 75 -0.96 15.65 -2.11
CA ARG A 75 -0.76 16.17 -0.75
C ARG A 75 0.55 16.97 -0.68
N GLY A 76 0.84 17.52 0.49
CA GLY A 76 2.09 18.25 0.76
C GLY A 76 3.31 17.33 0.74
N CYS A 77 4.36 17.71 1.46
CA CYS A 77 5.54 16.86 1.60
C CYS A 77 5.25 15.65 2.49
N LEU A 78 5.98 14.54 2.27
CA LEU A 78 6.08 13.48 3.27
C LEU A 78 6.77 14.06 4.51
N VAL A 79 6.16 13.87 5.66
CA VAL A 79 6.69 14.34 6.95
C VAL A 79 7.33 13.16 7.70
N SER A 80 6.83 11.95 7.49
CA SER A 80 7.27 10.74 8.16
C SER A 80 7.25 9.53 7.22
N GLY A 81 7.72 8.38 7.72
CA GLY A 81 7.64 7.10 7.00
C GLY A 81 6.28 6.44 7.16
N CYS A 82 5.40 7.07 7.93
CA CYS A 82 4.07 6.60 8.24
C CYS A 82 3.02 7.66 7.91
N ASP A 83 3.15 8.23 6.72
CA ASP A 83 2.08 9.03 6.15
C ASP A 83 1.11 8.12 5.39
N PRO A 84 -0.18 8.49 5.31
CA PRO A 84 -1.18 7.76 4.54
C PRO A 84 -0.74 7.56 3.08
N ARG A 85 -1.15 6.47 2.44
CA ARG A 85 -0.79 6.14 1.05
C ARG A 85 -1.98 6.17 0.08
N TYR A 86 -3.19 6.17 0.62
CA TYR A 86 -4.45 6.10 -0.09
C TYR A 86 -5.47 7.08 0.49
N TYR A 87 -6.49 7.41 -0.31
CA TYR A 87 -7.59 8.27 0.07
C TYR A 87 -8.90 7.62 -0.32
N CYS A 88 -9.86 7.59 0.60
CA CYS A 88 -11.22 7.20 0.31
C CYS A 88 -12.06 8.43 -0.07
N PRO A 89 -12.49 8.57 -1.34
CA PRO A 89 -13.30 9.70 -1.77
C PRO A 89 -14.71 9.69 -1.17
N VAL A 90 -15.26 8.50 -0.87
CA VAL A 90 -16.61 8.35 -0.29
C VAL A 90 -16.67 8.91 1.13
N HIS A 91 -15.70 8.55 1.97
CA HIS A 91 -15.65 8.97 3.37
C HIS A 91 -14.74 10.18 3.61
N ARG A 92 -14.09 10.69 2.56
CA ARG A 92 -13.16 11.81 2.60
C ARG A 92 -12.06 11.65 3.66
N LYS A 93 -11.42 10.47 3.69
CA LYS A 93 -10.43 10.10 4.71
C LYS A 93 -9.17 9.50 4.09
N ASP A 94 -8.01 9.92 4.60
CA ASP A 94 -6.70 9.39 4.25
C ASP A 94 -6.45 8.07 5.00
N LEU A 95 -5.79 7.12 4.32
CA LEU A 95 -5.53 5.72 4.69
C LEU A 95 -4.10 5.37 4.31
#